data_AF-A0A7S3A6S9-F1
#
_entry.id   AF-A0A7S3A6S9-F1
#
_cell.length_a   1.000
_cell.length_b   1.000
_cell.length_c   1.000
_cell.angle_alpha   90.00
_cell.angle_beta   90.00
_cell.angle_gamma   90.00
#
_symmetry.space_group_name_H-M   'P 1'
#
loop_
_entity.id
_entity.type
_entity.pdbx_description
1 polymer ?
#
loop_
_entity_poly.entity_id
_entity_poly.type
_entity_poly.pdbx_seq_one_letter_code
_entity_poly.pdbx_strand_id
1 'polypeptide(L)'
;MGFVWHVPVPGCSKMLRSRRCNRLATCIDLVPDEYVVLGKELADAAGNAIRPYFRRVGGVSTDFKSDQSPVTVADKGAEDAMRTILKDKAPNDHVLGEEFGTSESSIGSDYTWVLDPIDGTKAFITGKPTFGTLIGLMKGPKTVLGIIDQPISGERWVGVHGRGSTLNGKPVKIPEDVPTKLSAANLHATTPEMFTGIERMAFEELQAACKYTNFGSDCYAYALLAMGHVHIICEADMKPWDYTALVPVIEEAGGVITDWRGEELGLESDGTVLAAVSADLHRQALELLQYSPRGLLLLREREERAGSGDDLSDINDELPSNLPTAVGASSMTGFGTAMQTSGNLSVKVEIRTINSRHFDLSVKSPRYLAVHEREISAHLRQELLRGKVMVTIEVKDSEMIVLPIRVDEDAVRAARHLIDDVVKASELDVTPTLDQILRFSEVFVKKENGNIK
;
A
#
# COMPACT_ATOMS: atom_id res chain seq x y z
N MET A 1 46.93 -50.13 11.31
CA MET A 1 47.22 -50.06 12.76
C MET A 1 46.23 -49.08 13.36
N GLY A 2 45.30 -49.37 14.26
CA GLY A 2 44.84 -50.58 14.95
C GLY A 2 43.59 -50.14 15.75
N PHE A 3 42.58 -51.00 15.81
CA PHE A 3 41.36 -50.87 16.63
C PHE A 3 41.73 -50.83 18.14
N VAL A 4 40.87 -50.37 19.07
CA VAL A 4 39.93 -51.23 19.82
C VAL A 4 38.99 -50.37 20.71
N TRP A 5 37.76 -50.87 20.81
CA TRP A 5 36.58 -50.47 21.59
C TRP A 5 36.72 -50.65 23.12
N HIS A 6 35.81 -50.06 23.92
CA HIS A 6 34.96 -50.77 24.91
C HIS A 6 33.82 -49.89 25.47
N VAL A 7 32.63 -50.48 25.58
CA VAL A 7 31.37 -49.98 26.18
C VAL A 7 31.27 -50.49 27.63
N PRO A 8 30.44 -49.91 28.52
CA PRO A 8 29.16 -50.59 28.80
C PRO A 8 27.96 -49.65 29.05
N VAL A 9 26.76 -50.18 28.74
CA VAL A 9 25.43 -49.65 29.05
C VAL A 9 24.91 -50.34 30.33
N PRO A 10 24.10 -49.66 31.15
CA PRO A 10 22.72 -50.14 31.41
C PRO A 10 21.74 -48.95 31.39
N GLY A 11 20.60 -48.94 30.70
CA GLY A 11 19.60 -49.99 30.59
C GLY A 11 18.37 -49.58 31.41
N CYS A 12 17.47 -48.76 30.86
CA CYS A 12 16.04 -48.79 31.23
C CYS A 12 15.18 -48.24 30.09
N SER A 13 14.42 -49.16 29.50
CA SER A 13 13.51 -49.00 28.38
C SER A 13 12.25 -48.23 28.79
N LYS A 14 11.77 -47.31 27.93
CA LYS A 14 10.34 -47.21 27.54
C LYS A 14 10.09 -46.15 26.46
N MET A 15 9.37 -46.60 25.43
CA MET A 15 8.53 -45.84 24.50
C MET A 15 9.19 -44.99 23.40
N LEU A 16 9.29 -45.62 22.24
CA LEU A 16 8.97 -45.05 20.93
C LEU A 16 7.83 -44.01 21.01
N ARG A 17 8.12 -42.78 20.57
CA ARG A 17 7.23 -41.98 19.71
C ARG A 17 8.04 -40.82 19.13
N SER A 18 8.17 -40.82 17.81
CA SER A 18 8.67 -39.71 17.01
C SER A 18 7.95 -38.42 17.42
N ARG A 19 8.65 -37.51 18.08
CA ARG A 19 8.16 -36.14 18.23
C ARG A 19 8.37 -35.45 16.89
N ARG A 20 7.29 -35.40 16.13
CA ARG A 20 7.09 -34.51 14.99
C ARG A 20 7.65 -33.14 15.34
N CYS A 21 8.36 -32.58 14.37
CA CYS A 21 8.72 -31.18 14.31
C CYS A 21 7.44 -30.36 14.49
N ASN A 22 7.23 -29.81 15.68
CA ASN A 22 6.24 -28.75 15.93
C ASN A 22 6.78 -27.48 15.26
N ARG A 23 6.62 -27.39 13.93
CA ARG A 23 6.23 -26.10 13.36
C ARG A 23 4.80 -25.91 13.79
N LEU A 24 4.57 -24.99 14.72
CA LEU A 24 3.29 -24.33 14.89
C LEU A 24 2.97 -23.69 13.54
N ALA A 25 2.34 -24.46 12.65
CA ALA A 25 1.31 -23.90 11.80
C ALA A 25 0.30 -23.32 12.78
N THR A 26 0.36 -22.01 12.99
CA THR A 26 -0.81 -21.24 13.40
C THR A 26 -1.96 -21.75 12.53
N CYS A 27 -3.06 -22.16 13.15
CA CYS A 27 -4.28 -22.55 12.45
C CYS A 27 -4.53 -21.49 11.37
N ILE A 28 -4.25 -21.82 10.11
CA ILE A 28 -4.51 -20.93 9.00
C ILE A 28 -6.02 -20.78 8.97
N ASP A 29 -6.46 -19.54 9.18
CA ASP A 29 -7.84 -19.10 9.09
C ASP A 29 -8.33 -19.26 7.64
N LEU A 30 -8.59 -20.51 7.25
CA LEU A 30 -9.19 -20.83 5.97
C LEU A 30 -10.59 -20.23 5.94
N VAL A 31 -10.88 -19.45 4.91
CA VAL A 31 -12.25 -18.97 4.66
C VAL A 31 -13.17 -20.19 4.53
N PRO A 32 -14.30 -20.26 5.22
CA PRO A 32 -15.27 -21.33 5.00
C PRO A 32 -15.73 -21.41 3.53
N ASP A 33 -15.89 -22.61 2.98
CA ASP A 33 -16.31 -22.79 1.57
C ASP A 33 -17.69 -22.19 1.31
N GLU A 34 -18.57 -22.26 2.31
CA GLU A 34 -19.89 -21.65 2.31
C GLU A 34 -19.84 -20.13 2.08
N TYR A 35 -18.79 -19.43 2.53
CA TYR A 35 -18.66 -17.99 2.28
C TYR A 35 -18.20 -17.68 0.85
N VAL A 36 -17.41 -18.55 0.23
CA VAL A 36 -17.07 -18.40 -1.19
C VAL A 36 -18.32 -18.61 -2.05
N VAL A 37 -19.18 -19.58 -1.69
CA VAL A 37 -20.48 -19.78 -2.35
C VAL A 37 -21.39 -18.58 -2.11
N LEU A 38 -21.51 -18.14 -0.85
CA LEU A 38 -22.35 -16.98 -0.48
C LEU A 38 -21.94 -15.73 -1.27
N GLY A 39 -20.65 -15.38 -1.32
CA GLY A 39 -20.17 -14.22 -2.08
C GLY A 39 -20.53 -14.28 -3.56
N LYS A 40 -20.54 -15.48 -4.17
CA LYS A 40 -20.97 -15.64 -5.57
C LYS A 40 -22.48 -15.43 -5.73
N GLU A 41 -23.28 -15.90 -4.78
CA GLU A 41 -24.72 -15.65 -4.76
C GLU A 41 -25.03 -14.15 -4.59
N LEU A 42 -24.25 -13.43 -3.77
CA LEU A 42 -24.36 -11.97 -3.63
C LEU A 42 -24.09 -11.27 -4.98
N ALA A 43 -23.00 -11.66 -5.66
CA ALA A 43 -22.67 -11.12 -6.99
C ALA A 43 -23.78 -11.39 -8.02
N ASP A 44 -24.39 -12.59 -7.99
CA ASP A 44 -25.53 -12.91 -8.86
C ASP A 44 -26.76 -12.03 -8.55
N ALA A 45 -27.04 -11.78 -7.28
CA ALA A 45 -28.14 -10.92 -6.83
C ALA A 45 -27.93 -9.46 -7.26
N ALA A 46 -26.74 -8.91 -7.02
CA ALA A 46 -26.36 -7.56 -7.45
C ALA A 46 -26.46 -7.42 -8.97
N GLY A 47 -25.86 -8.34 -9.73
CA GLY A 47 -25.90 -8.32 -11.19
C GLY A 47 -27.33 -8.36 -11.75
N ASN A 48 -28.22 -9.14 -11.14
CA ASN A 48 -29.64 -9.18 -11.53
C ASN A 48 -30.38 -7.86 -11.25
N ALA A 49 -30.03 -7.16 -10.17
CA ALA A 49 -30.58 -5.85 -9.84
C ALA A 49 -30.04 -4.74 -10.77
N ILE A 50 -28.77 -4.80 -11.17
CA ILE A 50 -28.07 -3.76 -11.95
C ILE A 50 -28.42 -3.82 -13.45
N ARG A 51 -28.38 -5.02 -14.06
CA ARG A 51 -28.54 -5.21 -15.52
C ARG A 51 -29.76 -4.50 -16.15
N PRO A 52 -30.95 -4.46 -15.52
CA PRO A 52 -32.12 -3.78 -16.08
C PRO A 52 -31.98 -2.27 -16.28
N TYR A 53 -31.03 -1.63 -15.59
CA TYR A 53 -30.82 -0.17 -15.63
C TYR A 53 -29.70 0.24 -16.60
N PHE A 54 -28.73 -0.63 -16.87
CA PHE A 54 -27.61 -0.32 -17.75
C PHE A 54 -28.06 -0.04 -19.19
N ARG A 55 -27.65 1.13 -19.74
CA ARG A 55 -27.98 1.62 -21.10
C ARG A 55 -29.47 1.67 -21.45
N ARG A 56 -30.36 1.73 -20.45
CA ARG A 56 -31.80 1.85 -20.69
C ARG A 56 -32.12 3.16 -21.44
N VAL A 57 -32.59 3.03 -22.68
CA VAL A 57 -32.96 4.16 -23.57
C VAL A 57 -34.10 4.97 -22.94
N GLY A 58 -33.89 6.29 -22.77
CA GLY A 58 -34.84 7.22 -22.16
C GLY A 58 -34.60 7.53 -20.67
N GLY A 59 -33.51 7.02 -20.08
CA GLY A 59 -33.26 7.06 -18.63
C GLY A 59 -32.40 8.20 -18.08
N VAL A 60 -31.81 9.07 -18.90
CA VAL A 60 -31.32 10.37 -18.39
C VAL A 60 -32.43 11.39 -18.61
N SER A 61 -33.61 11.16 -18.02
CA SER A 61 -34.53 12.28 -17.88
C SER A 61 -33.90 13.20 -16.85
N THR A 62 -33.70 14.45 -17.23
CA THR A 62 -33.37 15.55 -16.34
C THR A 62 -34.49 15.83 -15.29
N ASP A 63 -35.46 14.92 -15.17
CA ASP A 63 -36.65 15.00 -14.31
C ASP A 63 -36.52 14.24 -12.99
N PHE A 64 -35.41 13.53 -12.74
CA PHE A 64 -35.16 12.98 -11.41
C PHE A 64 -34.73 14.08 -10.45
N LYS A 65 -35.69 14.58 -9.67
CA LYS A 65 -35.43 15.50 -8.56
C LYS A 65 -34.55 14.79 -7.51
N SER A 66 -33.43 15.44 -7.21
CA SER A 66 -32.58 15.41 -6.00
C SER A 66 -32.18 14.11 -5.28
N ASP A 67 -32.59 12.89 -5.65
CA ASP A 67 -32.01 11.62 -5.12
C ASP A 67 -32.46 10.32 -5.87
N GLN A 68 -32.95 10.39 -7.12
CA GLN A 68 -33.59 9.23 -7.78
C GLN A 68 -33.04 8.92 -9.17
N SER A 69 -31.75 9.14 -9.40
CA SER A 69 -31.16 8.77 -10.68
C SER A 69 -31.24 7.25 -10.91
N PRO A 70 -31.28 6.75 -12.16
CA PRO A 70 -31.28 5.32 -12.42
C PRO A 70 -30.09 4.56 -11.82
N VAL A 71 -28.94 5.23 -11.66
CA VAL A 71 -27.78 4.65 -11.00
C VAL A 71 -28.04 4.49 -9.51
N THR A 72 -28.54 5.53 -8.83
CA THR A 72 -28.95 5.46 -7.41
C THR A 72 -29.96 4.33 -7.13
N VAL A 73 -30.91 4.08 -8.05
CA VAL A 73 -31.86 2.96 -7.91
C VAL A 73 -31.19 1.60 -8.12
N ALA A 74 -30.26 1.50 -9.07
CA ALA A 74 -29.51 0.28 -9.32
C ALA A 74 -28.56 -0.05 -8.15
N ASP A 75 -27.83 0.95 -7.64
CA ASP A 75 -26.92 0.84 -6.49
C ASP A 75 -27.65 0.37 -5.23
N LYS A 76 -28.61 1.17 -4.76
CA LYS A 76 -29.41 0.83 -3.56
C LYS A 76 -30.11 -0.51 -3.71
N GLY A 77 -30.68 -0.79 -4.89
CA GLY A 77 -31.37 -2.05 -5.16
C GLY A 77 -30.45 -3.28 -5.15
N ALA A 78 -29.21 -3.13 -5.63
CA ALA A 78 -28.21 -4.18 -5.60
C ALA A 78 -27.67 -4.42 -4.18
N GLU A 79 -27.40 -3.36 -3.41
CA GLU A 79 -26.99 -3.52 -2.02
C GLU A 79 -28.09 -4.16 -1.17
N ASP A 80 -29.36 -3.74 -1.32
CA ASP A 80 -30.51 -4.33 -0.64
C ASP A 80 -30.67 -5.82 -0.96
N ALA A 81 -30.46 -6.21 -2.22
CA ALA A 81 -30.53 -7.60 -2.63
C ALA A 81 -29.43 -8.45 -1.95
N MET A 82 -28.19 -7.94 -1.89
CA MET A 82 -27.09 -8.60 -1.19
C MET A 82 -27.33 -8.68 0.32
N ARG A 83 -27.73 -7.57 0.96
CA ARG A 83 -28.02 -7.50 2.39
C ARG A 83 -29.17 -8.43 2.79
N THR A 84 -30.18 -8.59 1.95
CA THR A 84 -31.28 -9.55 2.18
C THR A 84 -30.77 -10.98 2.29
N ILE A 85 -29.86 -11.38 1.40
CA ILE A 85 -29.24 -12.71 1.43
C ILE A 85 -28.34 -12.86 2.67
N LEU A 86 -27.53 -11.85 2.99
CA LEU A 86 -26.66 -11.86 4.17
C LEU A 86 -27.46 -11.98 5.46
N LYS A 87 -28.60 -11.28 5.58
CA LYS A 87 -29.48 -11.37 6.75
C LYS A 87 -30.05 -12.78 6.96
N ASP A 88 -30.27 -13.54 5.90
CA ASP A 88 -30.78 -14.91 5.97
C ASP A 88 -29.66 -15.92 6.24
N LYS A 89 -28.55 -15.82 5.51
CA LYS A 89 -27.48 -16.85 5.50
C LYS A 89 -26.31 -16.57 6.45
N ALA A 90 -26.10 -15.32 6.82
CA ALA A 90 -25.01 -14.87 7.69
C ALA A 90 -25.48 -13.80 8.71
N PRO A 91 -26.56 -14.03 9.48
CA PRO A 91 -27.19 -13.01 10.34
C PRO A 91 -26.31 -12.45 11.46
N ASN A 92 -25.19 -13.11 11.76
CA ASN A 92 -24.25 -12.68 12.81
C ASN A 92 -23.10 -11.84 12.27
N ASP A 93 -22.84 -11.84 10.96
CA ASP A 93 -21.71 -11.13 10.37
C ASP A 93 -22.00 -9.64 10.25
N HIS A 94 -20.96 -8.82 10.31
CA HIS A 94 -21.05 -7.39 10.07
C HIS A 94 -21.20 -7.13 8.57
N VAL A 95 -21.88 -6.04 8.20
CA VAL A 95 -21.98 -5.58 6.82
C VAL A 95 -21.70 -4.08 6.76
N LEU A 96 -20.68 -3.71 5.99
CA LEU A 96 -20.35 -2.35 5.59
C LEU A 96 -20.64 -2.23 4.10
N GLY A 97 -21.43 -1.25 3.69
CA GLY A 97 -21.70 -0.99 2.28
C GLY A 97 -21.69 0.50 1.97
N GLU A 98 -21.42 0.86 0.72
CA GLU A 98 -21.39 2.23 0.24
C GLU A 98 -22.73 2.96 0.49
N GLU A 99 -23.86 2.33 0.14
CA GLU A 99 -25.16 2.99 0.09
C GLU A 99 -25.84 3.10 1.46
N PHE A 100 -25.72 2.05 2.28
CA PHE A 100 -26.40 1.97 3.57
C PHE A 100 -25.47 2.00 4.79
N GLY A 101 -24.16 2.15 4.59
CA GLY A 101 -23.17 2.20 5.66
C GLY A 101 -23.08 0.90 6.47
N THR A 102 -22.77 1.01 7.75
CA THR A 102 -22.62 -0.15 8.63
C THR A 102 -23.98 -0.61 9.18
N SER A 103 -24.32 -1.89 9.03
CA SER A 103 -25.47 -2.46 9.74
C SER A 103 -25.10 -2.79 11.19
N GLU A 104 -26.00 -2.55 12.13
CA GLU A 104 -25.92 -3.11 13.48
C GLU A 104 -26.08 -4.64 13.40
N SER A 105 -24.98 -5.39 13.40
CA SER A 105 -25.03 -6.84 13.57
C SER A 105 -24.78 -7.22 15.03
N SER A 106 -25.16 -8.45 15.35
CA SER A 106 -25.07 -9.04 16.68
C SER A 106 -23.62 -9.06 17.17
N ILE A 107 -23.40 -8.71 18.44
CA ILE A 107 -22.10 -8.83 19.12
C ILE A 107 -21.57 -10.28 18.94
N GLY A 108 -20.42 -10.45 18.27
CA GLY A 108 -19.63 -11.69 18.37
C GLY A 108 -19.16 -12.38 17.08
N SER A 109 -19.37 -11.84 15.87
CA SER A 109 -18.71 -12.36 14.65
C SER A 109 -17.39 -11.65 14.38
N ASP A 110 -16.38 -12.39 13.94
CA ASP A 110 -15.11 -11.82 13.46
C ASP A 110 -15.19 -11.40 11.98
N TYR A 111 -16.31 -11.68 11.29
CA TYR A 111 -16.46 -11.47 9.86
C TYR A 111 -17.22 -10.19 9.52
N THR A 112 -16.68 -9.45 8.54
CA THR A 112 -17.29 -8.24 7.98
C THR A 112 -17.37 -8.34 6.46
N TRP A 113 -18.58 -8.35 5.92
CA TRP A 113 -18.84 -8.19 4.49
C TRP A 113 -18.73 -6.72 4.13
N VAL A 114 -17.96 -6.41 3.10
CA VAL A 114 -17.77 -5.06 2.57
C VAL A 114 -18.29 -5.01 1.14
N LEU A 115 -19.25 -4.14 0.86
CA LEU A 115 -20.03 -4.13 -0.38
C LEU A 115 -19.91 -2.80 -1.11
N ASP A 116 -19.54 -2.86 -2.39
CA ASP A 116 -19.74 -1.78 -3.36
C ASP A 116 -20.62 -2.33 -4.49
N PRO A 117 -21.86 -1.86 -4.63
CA PRO A 117 -22.77 -2.35 -5.66
C PRO A 117 -22.32 -2.00 -7.09
N ILE A 118 -21.87 -0.77 -7.33
CA ILE A 118 -21.44 -0.25 -8.64
C ILE A 118 -20.20 0.64 -8.47
N ASP A 119 -19.03 0.02 -8.39
CA ASP A 119 -17.76 0.72 -8.49
C ASP A 119 -17.57 1.18 -9.94
N GLY A 120 -17.36 2.47 -10.15
CA GLY A 120 -17.38 3.10 -11.46
C GLY A 120 -18.75 3.64 -11.88
N THR A 121 -19.51 4.25 -10.96
CA THR A 121 -20.79 4.95 -11.22
C THR A 121 -20.77 5.81 -12.50
N LYS A 122 -19.69 6.56 -12.76
CA LYS A 122 -19.55 7.37 -14.00
C LYS A 122 -19.49 6.49 -15.26
N ALA A 123 -18.81 5.35 -15.20
CA ALA A 123 -18.79 4.37 -16.28
C ALA A 123 -20.18 3.76 -16.49
N PHE A 124 -20.90 3.42 -15.43
CA PHE A 124 -22.28 2.94 -15.50
C PHE A 124 -23.20 3.94 -16.21
N ILE A 125 -23.24 5.20 -15.75
CA ILE A 125 -24.09 6.27 -16.31
C ILE A 125 -23.77 6.50 -17.79
N THR A 126 -22.48 6.50 -18.15
CA THR A 126 -22.05 6.74 -19.54
C THR A 126 -22.12 5.49 -20.42
N GLY A 127 -22.60 4.37 -19.88
CA GLY A 127 -22.80 3.12 -20.62
C GLY A 127 -21.50 2.39 -20.94
N LYS A 128 -20.39 2.66 -20.24
CA LYS A 128 -19.13 1.92 -20.36
C LYS A 128 -19.17 0.69 -19.44
N PRO A 129 -18.92 -0.53 -19.95
CA PRO A 129 -18.93 -1.74 -19.13
C PRO A 129 -17.57 -1.94 -18.41
N THR A 130 -17.03 -0.88 -17.80
CA THR A 130 -15.81 -0.92 -16.96
C THR A 130 -16.12 -0.85 -15.48
N PHE A 131 -17.37 -0.55 -15.11
CA PHE A 131 -17.86 -0.68 -13.75
C PHE A 131 -18.00 -2.16 -13.35
N GLY A 132 -18.09 -2.43 -12.05
CA GLY A 132 -18.33 -3.75 -11.50
C GLY A 132 -18.92 -3.70 -10.08
N THR A 133 -19.31 -4.86 -9.56
CA THR A 133 -19.70 -5.05 -8.17
C THR A 133 -18.52 -5.60 -7.38
N LEU A 134 -18.20 -4.98 -6.26
CA LEU A 134 -17.13 -5.41 -5.36
C LEU A 134 -17.72 -6.01 -4.08
N ILE A 135 -17.29 -7.23 -3.77
CA ILE A 135 -17.70 -7.93 -2.55
C ILE A 135 -16.43 -8.42 -1.84
N GLY A 136 -16.12 -7.78 -0.72
CA GLY A 136 -15.05 -8.16 0.18
C GLY A 136 -15.57 -8.89 1.41
N LEU A 137 -14.76 -9.77 1.98
CA LEU A 137 -14.98 -10.37 3.28
C LEU A 137 -13.71 -10.24 4.11
N MET A 138 -13.82 -9.57 5.25
CA MET A 138 -12.77 -9.43 6.23
C MET A 138 -12.98 -10.42 7.39
N LYS A 139 -11.87 -10.89 7.98
CA LYS A 139 -11.83 -11.57 9.26
C LYS A 139 -10.92 -10.78 10.21
N GLY A 140 -11.50 -10.09 11.19
CA GLY A 140 -10.79 -9.06 11.94
C GLY A 140 -10.24 -7.98 11.01
N PRO A 141 -8.94 -7.61 11.11
CA PRO A 141 -8.36 -6.57 10.25
C PRO A 141 -7.97 -7.06 8.85
N LYS A 142 -8.05 -8.37 8.57
CA LYS A 142 -7.53 -8.95 7.32
C LYS A 142 -8.65 -9.24 6.32
N THR A 143 -8.46 -8.84 5.07
CA THR A 143 -9.32 -9.29 3.99
C THR A 143 -8.96 -10.71 3.57
N VAL A 144 -9.96 -11.59 3.53
CA VAL A 144 -9.75 -13.04 3.31
C VAL A 144 -10.43 -13.58 2.05
N LEU A 145 -11.46 -12.88 1.53
CA LEU A 145 -12.12 -13.18 0.26
C LEU A 145 -12.47 -11.87 -0.44
N GLY A 146 -12.31 -11.84 -1.76
CA GLY A 146 -12.64 -10.71 -2.62
C GLY A 146 -13.24 -11.18 -3.94
N ILE A 147 -14.27 -10.47 -4.41
CA ILE A 147 -14.94 -10.72 -5.69
C ILE A 147 -15.05 -9.41 -6.45
N ILE A 148 -14.59 -9.43 -7.71
CA ILE A 148 -14.86 -8.38 -8.70
C ILE A 148 -15.78 -9.01 -9.73
N ASP A 149 -17.04 -8.55 -9.81
CA ASP A 149 -18.01 -9.02 -10.80
C ASP A 149 -18.28 -7.94 -11.84
N GLN A 150 -18.09 -8.25 -13.12
CA GLN A 150 -18.52 -7.39 -14.22
C GLN A 150 -19.87 -7.93 -14.73
N PRO A 151 -21.01 -7.33 -14.33
CA PRO A 151 -22.32 -7.93 -14.54
C PRO A 151 -22.83 -7.78 -15.97
N ILE A 152 -22.09 -7.21 -16.92
CA ILE A 152 -22.51 -7.11 -18.32
C ILE A 152 -21.81 -8.18 -19.17
N SER A 153 -20.49 -8.30 -19.05
CA SER A 153 -19.69 -9.34 -19.70
C SER A 153 -19.85 -10.70 -19.04
N GLY A 154 -20.23 -10.74 -17.74
CA GLY A 154 -20.30 -11.97 -16.96
C GLY A 154 -18.91 -12.50 -16.57
N GLU A 155 -17.93 -11.62 -16.50
CA GLU A 155 -16.60 -11.94 -15.99
C GLU A 155 -16.57 -11.72 -14.47
N ARG A 156 -16.20 -12.77 -13.73
CA ARG A 156 -16.10 -12.74 -12.28
C ARG A 156 -14.74 -13.20 -11.82
N TRP A 157 -14.03 -12.31 -11.14
CA TRP A 157 -12.80 -12.64 -10.43
C TRP A 157 -13.13 -12.97 -8.98
N VAL A 158 -12.55 -14.05 -8.47
CA VAL A 158 -12.68 -14.47 -7.06
C VAL A 158 -11.29 -14.79 -6.54
N GLY A 159 -10.83 -13.99 -5.57
CA GLY A 159 -9.59 -14.20 -4.82
C GLY A 159 -9.90 -14.70 -3.42
N VAL A 160 -9.22 -15.75 -3.00
CA VAL A 160 -9.44 -16.35 -1.67
C VAL A 160 -8.09 -16.60 -1.03
N HIS A 161 -7.88 -16.05 0.17
CA HIS A 161 -6.60 -16.13 0.85
C HIS A 161 -6.10 -17.58 0.96
N GLY A 162 -4.89 -17.83 0.47
CA GLY A 162 -4.23 -19.14 0.43
C GLY A 162 -4.81 -20.15 -0.58
N ARG A 163 -5.69 -19.72 -1.49
CA ARG A 163 -6.39 -20.61 -2.45
C ARG A 163 -6.32 -20.14 -3.91
N GLY A 164 -5.67 -19.02 -4.19
CA GLY A 164 -5.50 -18.49 -5.52
C GLY A 164 -6.66 -17.59 -5.96
N SER A 165 -6.42 -16.90 -7.07
CA SER A 165 -7.41 -16.09 -7.78
C SER A 165 -7.98 -16.87 -8.97
N THR A 166 -9.25 -16.66 -9.30
CA THR A 166 -9.92 -17.32 -10.44
C THR A 166 -10.73 -16.32 -11.25
N LEU A 167 -10.79 -16.51 -12.57
CA LEU A 167 -11.74 -15.86 -13.49
C LEU A 167 -12.74 -16.90 -13.97
N ASN A 168 -14.03 -16.71 -13.65
CA ASN A 168 -15.10 -17.64 -14.03
C ASN A 168 -14.78 -19.09 -13.66
N GLY A 169 -14.17 -19.29 -12.49
CA GLY A 169 -13.79 -20.60 -11.94
C GLY A 169 -12.48 -21.19 -12.51
N LYS A 170 -11.83 -20.52 -13.47
CA LYS A 170 -10.51 -20.93 -13.97
C LYS A 170 -9.41 -20.17 -13.21
N PRO A 171 -8.34 -20.85 -12.76
CA PRO A 171 -7.23 -20.18 -12.08
C PRO A 171 -6.64 -19.04 -12.92
N VAL A 172 -6.35 -17.93 -12.26
CA VAL A 172 -5.66 -16.76 -12.81
C VAL A 172 -4.38 -16.55 -12.01
N LYS A 173 -3.30 -16.28 -12.73
CA LYS A 173 -2.01 -15.92 -12.17
C LYS A 173 -1.37 -14.89 -13.09
N ILE A 174 -0.74 -13.89 -12.51
CA ILE A 174 0.06 -12.92 -13.23
C ILE A 174 1.22 -13.68 -13.93
N PRO A 175 1.44 -13.47 -15.23
CA PRO A 175 2.54 -14.08 -15.97
C PRO A 175 3.92 -13.69 -15.41
N GLU A 176 4.91 -14.56 -15.57
CA GLU A 176 6.29 -14.27 -15.14
C GLU A 176 7.01 -13.26 -16.05
N ASP A 177 6.51 -13.06 -17.28
CA ASP A 177 7.09 -12.19 -18.30
C ASP A 177 6.54 -10.76 -18.29
N VAL A 178 6.03 -10.29 -17.15
CA VAL A 178 5.62 -8.90 -16.96
C VAL A 178 6.82 -7.94 -16.91
N PRO A 179 6.64 -6.64 -17.26
CA PRO A 179 7.68 -5.63 -17.14
C PRO A 179 8.28 -5.54 -15.73
N THR A 180 9.59 -5.31 -15.67
CA THR A 180 10.33 -5.13 -14.40
C THR A 180 10.78 -3.69 -14.16
N LYS A 181 10.51 -2.78 -15.11
CA LYS A 181 10.86 -1.35 -15.04
C LYS A 181 9.67 -0.47 -15.36
N LEU A 182 9.52 0.64 -14.66
CA LEU A 182 8.43 1.61 -14.87
C LEU A 182 8.33 2.04 -16.35
N SER A 183 9.46 2.32 -17.01
CA SER A 183 9.49 2.78 -18.40
C SER A 183 8.92 1.80 -19.43
N ALA A 184 8.70 0.54 -19.05
CA ALA A 184 8.03 -0.48 -19.86
C ALA A 184 6.62 -0.82 -19.35
N ALA A 185 6.25 -0.35 -18.15
CA ALA A 185 4.97 -0.59 -17.50
C ALA A 185 3.91 0.43 -17.97
N ASN A 186 2.65 -0.01 -18.03
CA ASN A 186 1.51 0.88 -18.19
C ASN A 186 0.97 1.24 -16.80
N LEU A 187 0.57 2.51 -16.65
CA LEU A 187 -0.03 3.03 -15.44
C LEU A 187 -1.52 3.22 -15.68
N HIS A 188 -2.33 2.84 -14.71
CA HIS A 188 -3.77 3.07 -14.71
C HIS A 188 -4.17 3.88 -13.47
N ALA A 189 -5.22 4.67 -13.60
CA ALA A 189 -5.85 5.44 -12.54
C ALA A 189 -7.31 5.69 -12.92
N THR A 190 -8.22 5.90 -11.97
CA THR A 190 -9.63 6.15 -12.29
C THR A 190 -9.80 7.45 -13.08
N THR A 191 -9.29 8.56 -12.52
CA THR A 191 -9.43 9.89 -13.11
C THR A 191 -8.27 10.78 -12.66
N PRO A 192 -7.74 11.69 -13.49
CA PRO A 192 -6.66 12.57 -13.07
C PRO A 192 -7.07 13.58 -11.99
N GLU A 193 -8.36 13.93 -11.90
CA GLU A 193 -8.89 14.93 -10.97
C GLU A 193 -8.90 14.50 -9.50
N MET A 194 -8.76 13.22 -9.20
CA MET A 194 -8.72 12.74 -7.81
C MET A 194 -7.41 13.11 -7.10
N PHE A 195 -6.33 13.33 -7.87
CA PHE A 195 -5.07 13.72 -7.29
C PHE A 195 -5.02 15.24 -7.06
N THR A 196 -4.79 15.63 -5.81
CA THR A 196 -4.69 17.04 -5.42
C THR A 196 -3.36 17.32 -4.73
N GLY A 197 -2.99 18.60 -4.57
CA GLY A 197 -1.81 18.98 -3.78
C GLY A 197 -0.55 18.16 -4.06
N ILE A 198 -0.03 17.52 -3.02
CA ILE A 198 1.16 16.64 -3.06
C ILE A 198 0.90 15.36 -3.86
N GLU A 199 -0.30 14.79 -3.77
CA GLU A 199 -0.66 13.54 -4.46
C GLU A 199 -0.59 13.71 -5.98
N ARG A 200 -1.04 14.85 -6.48
CA ARG A 200 -0.94 15.20 -7.90
C ARG A 200 0.50 15.21 -8.38
N MET A 201 1.41 15.78 -7.60
CA MET A 201 2.82 15.86 -7.97
C MET A 201 3.48 14.49 -7.96
N ALA A 202 3.22 13.70 -6.91
CA ALA A 202 3.69 12.33 -6.79
C ALA A 202 3.21 11.47 -7.97
N PHE A 203 1.92 11.58 -8.32
CA PHE A 203 1.34 10.88 -9.45
C PHE A 203 1.93 11.33 -10.80
N GLU A 204 2.14 12.63 -11.01
CA GLU A 204 2.75 13.17 -12.24
C GLU A 204 4.19 12.63 -12.45
N GLU A 205 4.99 12.48 -11.38
CA GLU A 205 6.32 11.86 -11.45
C GLU A 205 6.23 10.36 -11.80
N LEU A 206 5.32 9.62 -11.17
CA LEU A 206 5.08 8.22 -11.50
C LEU A 206 4.61 8.05 -12.95
N GLN A 207 3.69 8.91 -13.40
CA GLN A 207 3.20 8.97 -14.76
C GLN A 207 4.35 9.21 -15.76
N ALA A 208 5.24 10.17 -15.48
CA ALA A 208 6.38 10.48 -16.34
C ALA A 208 7.40 9.32 -16.43
N ALA A 209 7.52 8.51 -15.37
CA ALA A 209 8.40 7.34 -15.34
C ALA A 209 7.80 6.12 -16.08
N CYS A 210 6.48 6.09 -16.28
CA CYS A 210 5.77 4.99 -16.92
C CYS A 210 5.74 5.11 -18.45
N LYS A 211 5.51 3.99 -19.15
CA LYS A 211 5.45 3.95 -20.62
C LYS A 211 4.29 4.79 -21.17
N TYR A 212 3.12 4.65 -20.57
CA TYR A 212 1.93 5.45 -20.82
C TYR A 212 0.94 5.30 -19.65
N THR A 213 0.03 6.26 -19.52
CA THR A 213 -1.07 6.21 -18.55
C THR A 213 -2.41 6.07 -19.25
N ASN A 214 -3.31 5.27 -18.67
CA ASN A 214 -4.69 5.14 -19.11
C ASN A 214 -5.66 5.43 -17.95
N PHE A 215 -6.84 5.96 -18.27
CA PHE A 215 -7.84 6.36 -17.28
C PHE A 215 -9.22 5.75 -17.55
N GLY A 216 -10.07 5.71 -16.53
CA GLY A 216 -11.49 5.37 -16.66
C GLY A 216 -11.77 3.88 -16.89
N SER A 217 -11.04 3.02 -16.16
CA SER A 217 -11.26 1.57 -16.13
C SER A 217 -11.75 1.05 -14.77
N ASP A 218 -11.90 1.93 -13.77
CA ASP A 218 -12.50 1.66 -12.45
C ASP A 218 -11.95 0.34 -11.83
N CYS A 219 -12.76 -0.43 -11.07
CA CYS A 219 -12.37 -1.76 -10.58
C CYS A 219 -11.89 -2.73 -11.66
N TYR A 220 -12.37 -2.61 -12.90
CA TYR A 220 -12.01 -3.52 -13.98
C TYR A 220 -10.53 -3.43 -14.35
N ALA A 221 -9.87 -2.29 -14.09
CA ALA A 221 -8.40 -2.18 -14.19
C ALA A 221 -7.70 -3.21 -13.29
N TYR A 222 -8.17 -3.39 -12.05
CA TYR A 222 -7.59 -4.32 -11.08
C TYR A 222 -7.83 -5.78 -11.47
N ALA A 223 -8.99 -6.09 -12.04
CA ALA A 223 -9.26 -7.40 -12.65
C ALA A 223 -8.27 -7.71 -13.80
N LEU A 224 -7.97 -6.73 -14.65
CA LEU A 224 -6.98 -6.84 -15.71
C LEU A 224 -5.54 -6.91 -15.18
N LEU A 225 -5.26 -6.27 -14.03
CA LEU A 225 -3.96 -6.36 -13.34
C LEU A 225 -3.71 -7.79 -12.84
N ALA A 226 -4.72 -8.44 -12.25
CA ALA A 226 -4.62 -9.84 -11.83
C ALA A 226 -4.29 -10.80 -13.01
N MET A 227 -4.56 -10.38 -14.25
CA MET A 227 -4.22 -11.10 -15.48
C MET A 227 -2.89 -10.65 -16.12
N GLY A 228 -2.22 -9.63 -15.58
CA GLY A 228 -0.97 -9.07 -16.10
C GLY A 228 -1.12 -8.11 -17.29
N HIS A 229 -2.33 -7.68 -17.64
CA HIS A 229 -2.55 -6.73 -18.73
C HIS A 229 -2.34 -5.27 -18.30
N VAL A 230 -2.64 -4.98 -17.04
CA VAL A 230 -2.36 -3.70 -16.38
C VAL A 230 -1.21 -3.93 -15.41
N HIS A 231 -0.21 -3.05 -15.41
CA HIS A 231 1.02 -3.28 -14.65
C HIS A 231 1.03 -2.54 -13.31
N ILE A 232 0.50 -1.32 -13.27
CA ILE A 232 0.44 -0.46 -12.09
C ILE A 232 -0.91 0.26 -12.09
N ILE A 233 -1.56 0.31 -10.93
CA ILE A 233 -2.75 1.13 -10.67
C ILE A 233 -2.48 2.01 -9.46
N CYS A 234 -2.80 3.30 -9.57
CA CYS A 234 -2.54 4.29 -8.52
C CYS A 234 -3.79 5.15 -8.32
N GLU A 235 -4.30 5.19 -7.09
CA GLU A 235 -5.51 5.92 -6.69
C GLU A 235 -5.24 6.74 -5.40
N ALA A 236 -6.01 7.82 -5.17
CA ALA A 236 -5.83 8.73 -4.04
C ALA A 236 -7.13 9.16 -3.30
N ASP A 237 -8.29 8.63 -3.67
CA ASP A 237 -9.58 8.98 -3.02
C ASP A 237 -10.49 7.75 -2.78
N MET A 238 -9.88 6.59 -2.56
CA MET A 238 -10.62 5.34 -2.37
C MET A 238 -11.23 5.26 -0.96
N LYS A 239 -12.33 4.54 -0.85
CA LYS A 239 -13.02 4.18 0.39
C LYS A 239 -12.87 2.67 0.64
N PRO A 240 -13.12 2.17 1.86
CA PRO A 240 -12.95 0.75 2.16
C PRO A 240 -13.68 -0.21 1.24
N TRP A 241 -14.89 0.15 0.79
CA TRP A 241 -15.66 -0.67 -0.15
C TRP A 241 -15.03 -0.73 -1.55
N ASP A 242 -14.33 0.32 -2.00
CA ASP A 242 -13.66 0.37 -3.30
C ASP A 242 -12.45 -0.56 -3.41
N TYR A 243 -11.74 -0.85 -2.31
CA TYR A 243 -10.50 -1.65 -2.36
C TYR A 243 -10.55 -2.99 -1.64
N THR A 244 -11.46 -3.21 -0.69
CA THR A 244 -11.45 -4.44 0.11
C THR A 244 -11.53 -5.67 -0.79
N ALA A 245 -12.44 -5.71 -1.76
CA ALA A 245 -12.58 -6.86 -2.66
C ALA A 245 -11.37 -7.06 -3.60
N LEU A 246 -10.61 -5.99 -3.87
CA LEU A 246 -9.47 -6.01 -4.78
C LEU A 246 -8.29 -6.77 -4.18
N VAL A 247 -8.09 -6.64 -2.86
CA VAL A 247 -6.90 -7.15 -2.16
C VAL A 247 -6.68 -8.65 -2.41
N PRO A 248 -7.62 -9.55 -2.08
CA PRO A 248 -7.39 -10.99 -2.28
C PRO A 248 -7.32 -11.36 -3.77
N VAL A 249 -8.01 -10.64 -4.65
CA VAL A 249 -7.98 -10.93 -6.10
C VAL A 249 -6.59 -10.69 -6.68
N ILE A 250 -5.91 -9.63 -6.24
CA ILE A 250 -4.58 -9.23 -6.72
C ILE A 250 -3.50 -10.07 -6.05
N GLU A 251 -3.49 -10.16 -4.73
CA GLU A 251 -2.46 -10.89 -3.98
C GLU A 251 -2.42 -12.37 -4.36
N GLU A 252 -3.59 -13.00 -4.47
CA GLU A 252 -3.69 -14.42 -4.82
C GLU A 252 -3.43 -14.70 -6.32
N ALA A 253 -3.44 -13.65 -7.17
CA ALA A 253 -2.93 -13.75 -8.53
C ALA A 253 -1.40 -13.58 -8.61
N GLY A 254 -0.74 -13.18 -7.52
CA GLY A 254 0.69 -12.95 -7.42
C GLY A 254 1.12 -11.47 -7.53
N GLY A 255 0.16 -10.54 -7.50
CA GLY A 255 0.43 -9.11 -7.47
C GLY A 255 0.63 -8.58 -6.05
N VAL A 256 0.81 -7.26 -5.94
CA VAL A 256 0.95 -6.55 -4.66
C VAL A 256 0.00 -5.36 -4.67
N ILE A 257 -0.67 -5.09 -3.55
CA ILE A 257 -1.54 -3.95 -3.35
C ILE A 257 -1.41 -3.42 -1.92
N THR A 258 -1.19 -2.12 -1.77
CA THR A 258 -0.99 -1.44 -0.47
C THR A 258 -1.54 -0.03 -0.53
N ASP A 259 -1.51 0.70 0.59
CA ASP A 259 -1.56 2.16 0.55
C ASP A 259 -0.26 2.76 -0.02
N TRP A 260 -0.17 4.08 -0.15
CA TRP A 260 1.05 4.73 -0.63
C TRP A 260 2.20 4.73 0.39
N ARG A 261 1.96 4.31 1.63
CA ARG A 261 2.99 4.11 2.67
C ARG A 261 3.59 2.70 2.59
N GLY A 262 2.99 1.82 1.80
CA GLY A 262 3.38 0.42 1.68
C GLY A 262 2.76 -0.47 2.75
N GLU A 263 1.77 0.03 3.49
CA GLU A 263 1.07 -0.71 4.54
C GLU A 263 -0.13 -1.49 3.97
N GLU A 264 -0.52 -2.56 4.67
CA GLU A 264 -1.70 -3.36 4.32
C GLU A 264 -2.97 -2.49 4.35
N LEU A 265 -3.83 -2.64 3.34
CA LEU A 265 -5.11 -1.94 3.28
C LEU A 265 -6.11 -2.52 4.30
N GLY A 266 -6.79 -1.64 5.03
CA GLY A 266 -7.84 -1.99 5.98
C GLY A 266 -8.81 -0.84 6.16
N LEU A 267 -9.83 -0.99 7.02
CA LEU A 267 -10.93 -0.02 7.15
C LEU A 267 -10.50 1.42 7.49
N GLU A 268 -9.32 1.58 8.08
CA GLU A 268 -8.76 2.87 8.51
C GLU A 268 -7.73 3.46 7.53
N SER A 269 -7.56 2.87 6.33
CA SER A 269 -6.64 3.40 5.32
C SER A 269 -7.09 4.77 4.79
N ASP A 270 -6.13 5.62 4.42
CA ASP A 270 -6.36 7.03 4.09
C ASP A 270 -6.94 7.28 2.68
N GLY A 271 -7.22 6.21 1.92
CA GLY A 271 -7.79 6.26 0.59
C GLY A 271 -6.76 6.29 -0.54
N THR A 272 -5.46 6.36 -0.20
CA THR A 272 -4.40 6.12 -1.18
C THR A 272 -4.24 4.63 -1.43
N VAL A 273 -4.16 4.23 -2.70
CA VAL A 273 -4.00 2.82 -3.11
C VAL A 273 -2.99 2.73 -4.22
N LEU A 274 -2.10 1.74 -4.13
CA LEU A 274 -1.16 1.35 -5.17
C LEU A 274 -1.20 -0.16 -5.35
N ALA A 275 -1.54 -0.61 -6.55
CA ALA A 275 -1.41 -2.00 -6.95
C ALA A 275 -0.39 -2.16 -8.08
N ALA A 276 0.37 -3.24 -8.08
CA ALA A 276 1.25 -3.59 -9.18
C ALA A 276 1.32 -5.11 -9.41
N VAL A 277 1.68 -5.48 -10.65
CA VAL A 277 1.83 -6.89 -11.05
C VAL A 277 3.02 -7.60 -10.41
N SER A 278 3.95 -6.86 -9.83
CA SER A 278 5.13 -7.41 -9.17
C SER A 278 5.61 -6.53 -8.04
N ALA A 279 6.25 -7.13 -7.04
CA ALA A 279 6.86 -6.40 -5.93
C ALA A 279 7.94 -5.40 -6.39
N ASP A 280 8.65 -5.70 -7.49
CA ASP A 280 9.67 -4.80 -8.03
C ASP A 280 9.08 -3.53 -8.66
N LEU A 281 7.97 -3.64 -9.40
CA LEU A 281 7.27 -2.46 -9.92
C LEU A 281 6.58 -1.69 -8.82
N HIS A 282 5.96 -2.41 -7.86
CA HIS A 282 5.35 -1.80 -6.68
C HIS A 282 6.35 -0.94 -5.90
N ARG A 283 7.53 -1.50 -5.59
CA ARG A 283 8.60 -0.77 -4.90
C ARG A 283 9.07 0.47 -5.68
N GLN A 284 9.30 0.35 -6.99
CA GLN A 284 9.70 1.50 -7.82
C GLN A 284 8.63 2.60 -7.84
N ALA A 285 7.34 2.22 -7.89
CA ALA A 285 6.25 3.18 -7.86
C ALA A 285 6.12 3.84 -6.47
N LEU A 286 6.19 3.06 -5.38
CA LEU A 286 6.23 3.59 -4.02
C LEU A 286 7.39 4.54 -3.80
N GLU A 287 8.57 4.25 -4.36
CA GLU A 287 9.73 5.15 -4.28
C GLU A 287 9.39 6.53 -4.86
N LEU A 288 8.68 6.61 -5.98
CA LEU A 288 8.26 7.90 -6.55
C LEU A 288 7.13 8.56 -5.76
N LEU A 289 6.20 7.78 -5.22
CA LEU A 289 5.05 8.30 -4.47
C LEU A 289 5.44 8.81 -3.07
N GLN A 290 6.30 8.09 -2.36
CA GLN A 290 6.79 8.43 -1.03
C GLN A 290 7.96 9.42 -1.07
N TYR A 291 8.84 9.28 -2.05
CA TYR A 291 10.01 10.13 -2.24
C TYR A 291 9.84 11.02 -3.45
N SER A 292 8.72 11.75 -3.52
CA SER A 292 8.81 13.10 -4.09
C SER A 292 9.85 13.83 -3.23
N PRO A 293 10.98 14.34 -3.77
CA PRO A 293 12.04 15.04 -3.02
C PRO A 293 11.59 16.20 -2.11
N ARG A 294 10.29 16.48 -2.04
CA ARG A 294 9.67 17.64 -1.44
C ARG A 294 9.04 17.40 -0.07
N GLY A 295 8.49 16.22 0.20
CA GLY A 295 7.88 15.91 1.49
C GLY A 295 8.89 15.86 2.64
N LEU A 296 10.07 15.28 2.37
CA LEU A 296 11.19 15.22 3.30
C LEU A 296 11.87 16.59 3.53
N LEU A 297 11.81 17.50 2.55
CA LEU A 297 12.33 18.87 2.70
C LEU A 297 11.45 19.72 3.61
N LEU A 298 10.13 19.65 3.45
CA LEU A 298 9.17 20.47 4.19
C LEU A 298 9.11 20.13 5.69
N LEU A 299 9.40 18.88 6.05
CA LEU A 299 9.50 18.46 7.46
C LEU A 299 10.81 18.91 8.10
N ARG A 300 11.94 18.90 7.37
CA ARG A 300 13.26 19.30 7.89
C ARG A 300 13.45 20.82 8.00
N GLU A 301 12.94 21.59 7.05
CA GLU A 301 13.03 23.06 7.11
C GLU A 301 12.28 23.68 8.31
N ARG A 302 11.29 22.96 8.86
CA ARG A 302 10.57 23.35 10.09
C ARG A 302 11.38 23.11 11.36
N GLU A 303 12.21 22.07 11.38
CA GLU A 303 13.10 21.80 12.52
C GLU A 303 14.33 22.72 12.49
N GLU A 304 14.86 23.03 11.31
CA GLU A 304 16.05 23.88 11.15
C GLU A 304 15.77 25.38 11.38
N ARG A 305 14.58 25.88 11.01
CA ARG A 305 14.17 27.28 11.33
C ARG A 305 13.86 27.49 12.82
N ALA A 306 13.72 26.42 13.60
CA ALA A 306 13.52 26.50 15.05
C ALA A 306 14.84 26.54 15.84
N GLY A 307 16.01 26.45 15.18
CA GLY A 307 17.28 26.18 15.86
C GLY A 307 18.52 26.95 15.40
N SER A 308 18.41 28.13 14.79
CA SER A 308 19.60 28.91 14.40
C SER A 308 20.25 29.61 15.62
N GLY A 309 21.41 29.10 16.03
CA GLY A 309 22.33 29.75 16.96
C GLY A 309 23.78 29.30 16.71
N ASP A 310 24.52 30.19 16.02
CA ASP A 310 25.97 30.43 15.98
C ASP A 310 27.00 29.48 15.29
N ASP A 311 27.69 30.15 14.36
CA ASP A 311 29.13 30.21 14.02
C ASP A 311 29.88 28.98 13.48
N LEU A 312 30.34 29.12 12.23
CA LEU A 312 31.18 28.16 11.51
C LEU A 312 32.36 28.92 10.89
N SER A 313 33.53 28.79 11.51
CA SER A 313 34.81 29.01 10.87
C SER A 313 35.74 27.83 11.13
N ASP A 314 36.54 27.54 10.10
CA ASP A 314 37.73 26.70 10.09
C ASP A 314 37.53 25.18 9.98
N ILE A 315 37.45 24.67 8.75
CA ILE A 315 38.26 23.50 8.34
C ILE A 315 38.67 23.65 6.87
N ASN A 316 39.95 23.93 6.65
CA ASN A 316 40.66 23.75 5.39
C ASN A 316 41.40 22.39 5.42
N ASP A 317 41.51 21.81 4.22
CA ASP A 317 42.60 20.99 3.68
C ASP A 317 42.78 19.49 3.98
N GLU A 318 42.90 18.78 2.84
CA GLU A 318 43.56 17.50 2.53
C GLU A 318 42.87 16.13 2.78
N LEU A 319 42.51 15.47 1.67
CA LEU A 319 42.16 14.05 1.56
C LEU A 319 43.41 13.20 1.27
N PRO A 320 43.72 12.14 2.06
CA PRO A 320 44.66 11.12 1.65
C PRO A 320 43.95 9.89 1.07
N SER A 321 44.41 9.50 -0.11
CA SER A 321 44.25 8.20 -0.73
C SER A 321 44.74 7.06 0.18
N ASN A 322 43.86 6.14 0.59
CA ASN A 322 44.11 4.70 0.80
C ASN A 322 42.92 4.05 1.57
N LEU A 323 42.23 3.09 0.94
CA LEU A 323 41.27 2.19 1.61
C LEU A 323 42.00 0.94 2.11
N PRO A 324 42.00 0.60 3.41
CA PRO A 324 42.65 -0.61 3.89
C PRO A 324 41.77 -1.87 3.72
N THR A 325 42.47 -2.94 3.34
CA THR A 325 41.99 -4.32 3.20
C THR A 325 41.64 -4.94 4.57
N ALA A 326 40.70 -5.89 4.56
CA ALA A 326 40.11 -6.56 5.73
C ALA A 326 41.11 -7.04 6.80
N VAL A 327 40.77 -6.81 8.08
CA VAL A 327 41.47 -7.38 9.24
C VAL A 327 40.46 -8.10 10.13
N GLY A 328 40.70 -9.40 10.38
CA GLY A 328 39.96 -10.19 11.35
C GLY A 328 40.09 -9.61 12.76
N ALA A 329 38.96 -9.40 13.43
CA ALA A 329 38.92 -8.77 14.74
C ALA A 329 39.31 -9.77 15.85
N SER A 330 40.45 -9.51 16.51
CA SER A 330 40.98 -10.26 17.65
C SER A 330 40.65 -9.63 19.03
N SER A 331 39.71 -8.70 19.07
CA SER A 331 39.21 -8.04 20.29
C SER A 331 37.73 -7.67 20.16
N MET A 332 36.89 -7.98 21.16
CA MET A 332 35.43 -7.73 21.11
C MET A 332 35.01 -6.33 21.59
N THR A 333 35.97 -5.46 21.89
CA THR A 333 35.74 -4.01 22.04
C THR A 333 36.47 -3.31 20.92
N GLY A 334 35.72 -2.64 20.05
CA GLY A 334 36.26 -2.06 18.84
C GLY A 334 35.36 -0.99 18.26
N PHE A 335 35.96 -0.12 17.46
CA PHE A 335 35.28 0.90 16.67
C PHE A 335 35.80 0.79 15.25
N GLY A 336 34.89 0.76 14.27
CA GLY A 336 35.22 0.77 12.85
C GLY A 336 34.32 1.76 12.13
N THR A 337 34.87 2.45 11.13
CA THR A 337 34.09 3.29 10.24
C THR A 337 34.49 2.98 8.82
N ALA A 338 33.50 2.79 7.96
CA ALA A 338 33.67 2.73 6.53
C ALA A 338 32.84 3.85 5.92
N MET A 339 33.39 4.53 4.91
CA MET A 339 32.65 5.49 4.12
C MET A 339 32.84 5.13 2.66
N GLN A 340 31.73 5.00 1.95
CA GLN A 340 31.74 4.74 0.53
C GLN A 340 30.88 5.78 -0.18
N THR A 341 31.48 6.41 -1.17
CA THR A 341 30.82 7.40 -2.01
C THR A 341 30.63 6.79 -3.39
N SER A 342 29.40 6.83 -3.89
CA SER A 342 29.06 6.39 -5.24
C SER A 342 28.20 7.48 -5.89
N GLY A 343 28.79 8.20 -6.84
CA GLY A 343 28.18 9.42 -7.37
C GLY A 343 28.00 10.46 -6.27
N ASN A 344 26.77 10.98 -6.14
CA ASN A 344 26.44 12.09 -5.23
C ASN A 344 26.04 11.61 -3.83
N LEU A 345 25.93 10.28 -3.65
CA LEU A 345 25.55 9.65 -2.40
C LEU A 345 26.82 9.22 -1.63
N SER A 346 27.00 9.78 -0.44
CA SER A 346 28.01 9.33 0.52
C SER A 346 27.36 8.55 1.65
N VAL A 347 27.70 7.27 1.76
CA VAL A 347 27.22 6.41 2.84
C VAL A 347 28.36 6.19 3.82
N LYS A 348 28.17 6.62 5.06
CA LYS A 348 29.07 6.37 6.17
C LYS A 348 28.44 5.34 7.10
N VAL A 349 29.15 4.27 7.36
CA VAL A 349 28.76 3.21 8.29
C VAL A 349 29.75 3.20 9.45
N GLU A 350 29.27 3.46 10.66
CA GLU A 350 30.02 3.29 11.90
C GLU A 350 29.57 1.99 12.59
N ILE A 351 30.52 1.20 13.06
CA ILE A 351 30.27 0.00 13.85
C ILE A 351 31.01 0.14 15.17
N ARG A 352 30.29 0.02 16.28
CA ARG A 352 30.86 -0.03 17.63
C ARG A 352 30.54 -1.37 18.25
N THR A 353 31.56 -2.06 18.75
CA THR A 353 31.38 -3.34 19.45
C THR A 353 31.80 -3.21 20.90
N ILE A 354 31.01 -3.78 21.81
CA ILE A 354 31.28 -3.88 23.23
C ILE A 354 31.25 -5.36 23.62
N ASN A 355 32.23 -5.79 24.40
CA ASN A 355 32.28 -7.17 24.90
C ASN A 355 31.06 -7.44 25.80
N SER A 356 30.21 -8.38 25.38
CA SER A 356 29.03 -8.82 26.11
C SER A 356 28.89 -10.33 25.99
N ARG A 357 28.29 -10.95 27.02
CA ARG A 357 28.06 -12.40 27.09
C ARG A 357 27.04 -12.88 26.05
N HIS A 358 26.11 -12.00 25.65
CA HIS A 358 25.06 -12.29 24.67
C HIS A 358 25.25 -11.43 23.42
N PHE A 359 24.78 -11.93 22.27
CA PHE A 359 24.76 -11.15 21.04
C PHE A 359 23.55 -10.21 21.06
N ASP A 360 23.81 -8.90 20.96
CA ASP A 360 22.81 -7.85 20.91
C ASP A 360 23.19 -6.89 19.77
N LEU A 361 22.33 -6.72 18.78
CA LEU A 361 22.59 -5.88 17.61
C LEU A 361 21.57 -4.75 17.59
N SER A 362 22.06 -3.52 17.55
CA SER A 362 21.27 -2.32 17.31
C SER A 362 21.76 -1.65 16.03
N VAL A 363 20.86 -1.49 15.07
CA VAL A 363 21.12 -0.74 13.85
C VAL A 363 20.36 0.58 13.95
N LYS A 364 21.05 1.68 13.70
CA LYS A 364 20.49 3.03 13.62
C LYS A 364 20.71 3.50 12.19
N SER A 365 19.66 3.49 11.38
CA SER A 365 19.71 3.90 9.98
C SER A 365 18.60 4.93 9.67
N PRO A 366 18.70 5.70 8.58
CA PRO A 366 17.57 6.49 8.08
C PRO A 366 16.39 5.56 7.77
N ARG A 367 15.17 5.99 8.06
CA ARG A 367 13.96 5.12 7.99
C ARG A 367 13.77 4.42 6.64
N TYR A 368 14.21 5.02 5.55
CA TYR A 368 14.14 4.45 4.20
C TYR A 368 15.11 3.27 3.97
N LEU A 369 16.14 3.11 4.81
CA LEU A 369 17.03 1.93 4.81
C LEU A 369 16.58 0.85 5.80
N ALA A 370 15.46 1.05 6.52
CA ALA A 370 14.93 0.06 7.46
C ALA A 370 14.64 -1.30 6.80
N VAL A 371 14.28 -1.29 5.50
CA VAL A 371 14.04 -2.50 4.70
C VAL A 371 15.29 -3.39 4.62
N HIS A 372 16.49 -2.81 4.63
CA HIS A 372 17.75 -3.54 4.57
C HIS A 372 18.32 -3.92 5.94
N GLU A 373 17.71 -3.48 7.05
CA GLU A 373 18.19 -3.80 8.40
C GLU A 373 18.18 -5.31 8.68
N ARG A 374 17.26 -6.06 8.06
CA ARG A 374 17.19 -7.52 8.18
C ARG A 374 18.39 -8.21 7.53
N GLU A 375 18.84 -7.72 6.37
CA GLU A 375 19.99 -8.26 5.63
C GLU A 375 21.30 -7.92 6.34
N ILE A 376 21.45 -6.66 6.79
CA ILE A 376 22.58 -6.21 7.60
C ILE A 376 22.70 -7.03 8.88
N SER A 377 21.55 -7.27 9.55
CA SER A 377 21.49 -8.09 10.76
C SER A 377 21.86 -9.54 10.51
N ALA A 378 21.42 -10.12 9.38
CA ALA A 378 21.75 -11.48 9.00
C ALA A 378 23.25 -11.64 8.73
N HIS A 379 23.86 -10.69 8.02
CA HIS A 379 25.29 -10.71 7.70
C HIS A 379 26.16 -10.57 8.95
N LEU A 380 25.85 -9.62 9.84
CA LEU A 380 26.60 -9.41 11.08
C LEU A 380 26.48 -10.58 12.06
N ARG A 381 25.35 -11.30 12.06
CA ARG A 381 25.18 -12.54 12.87
C ARG A 381 26.02 -13.71 12.37
N GLN A 382 26.39 -13.73 11.09
CA GLN A 382 27.28 -14.78 10.56
C GLN A 382 28.73 -14.56 11.00
N GLU A 383 29.14 -13.30 11.11
CA GLU A 383 30.53 -12.93 11.42
C GLU A 383 30.80 -12.76 12.92
N LEU A 384 29.77 -12.51 13.74
CA LEU A 384 29.92 -12.22 15.18
C LEU A 384 29.11 -13.20 16.05
N LEU A 385 29.81 -13.97 16.88
CA LEU A 385 29.21 -15.01 17.74
C LEU A 385 28.63 -14.48 19.08
N ARG A 386 29.11 -13.33 19.59
CA ARG A 386 28.69 -12.70 20.85
C ARG A 386 29.14 -11.23 20.91
N GLY A 387 28.52 -10.42 21.77
CA GLY A 387 28.87 -9.00 21.95
C GLY A 387 27.70 -8.07 21.64
N LYS A 388 27.77 -6.83 22.15
CA LYS A 388 26.82 -5.77 21.77
C LYS A 388 27.40 -4.98 20.60
N VAL A 389 26.68 -4.94 19.50
CA VAL A 389 27.09 -4.28 18.25
C VAL A 389 26.12 -3.15 17.97
N MET A 390 26.63 -1.93 17.85
CA MET A 390 25.86 -0.78 17.40
C MET A 390 26.35 -0.37 16.03
N VAL A 391 25.48 -0.41 15.04
CA VAL A 391 25.76 0.03 13.67
C VAL A 391 25.00 1.32 13.43
N THR A 392 25.69 2.40 13.08
CA THR A 392 25.08 3.66 12.66
C THR A 392 25.34 3.85 11.18
N ILE A 393 24.29 4.02 10.39
CA ILE A 393 24.39 4.32 8.97
C ILE A 393 23.95 5.77 8.78
N GLU A 394 24.81 6.57 8.19
CA GLU A 394 24.55 7.96 7.81
C GLU A 394 24.69 8.07 6.30
N VAL A 395 23.66 8.60 5.65
CA VAL A 395 23.68 8.87 4.21
C VAL A 395 23.63 10.37 4.03
N LYS A 396 24.64 10.91 3.35
CA LYS A 396 24.72 12.31 2.93
C LYS A 396 24.61 12.36 1.43
N ASP A 397 23.58 13.03 0.94
CA ASP A 397 23.45 13.40 -0.47
C ASP A 397 24.11 14.77 -0.66
N SER A 398 25.02 14.88 -1.62
CA SER A 398 25.79 16.11 -1.88
C SER A 398 25.29 16.94 -3.07
N GLU A 399 24.28 16.49 -3.82
CA GLU A 399 23.52 17.36 -4.71
C GLU A 399 22.08 16.86 -4.81
N MET A 400 21.17 17.57 -4.12
CA MET A 400 19.74 17.40 -4.31
C MET A 400 19.39 17.50 -5.79
N ILE A 401 18.65 16.50 -6.30
CA ILE A 401 17.64 16.80 -7.31
C ILE A 401 16.60 17.68 -6.61
N VAL A 402 16.83 18.99 -6.70
CA VAL A 402 15.81 19.98 -6.35
C VAL A 402 14.73 19.81 -7.40
N LEU A 403 13.64 19.11 -7.05
CA LEU A 403 12.39 19.32 -7.77
C LEU A 403 12.18 20.83 -7.87
N PRO A 404 11.76 21.40 -9.02
CA PRO A 404 11.49 22.83 -9.18
C PRO A 404 10.25 23.29 -8.37
N ILE A 405 10.02 22.66 -7.23
CA ILE A 405 8.89 22.68 -6.35
C ILE A 405 8.85 23.85 -5.34
N ARG A 406 8.23 25.02 -5.53
CA ARG A 406 8.18 26.08 -4.46
C ARG A 406 6.83 26.23 -3.79
N VAL A 407 6.84 26.60 -2.50
CA VAL A 407 5.62 26.97 -1.78
C VAL A 407 5.25 28.38 -2.19
N ASP A 408 4.04 28.57 -2.69
CA ASP A 408 3.49 29.90 -2.92
C ASP A 408 2.92 30.42 -1.59
N GLU A 409 3.65 31.34 -0.95
CA GLU A 409 3.24 31.89 0.35
C GLU A 409 1.93 32.67 0.29
N ASP A 410 1.62 33.31 -0.85
CA ASP A 410 0.37 34.04 -1.02
C ASP A 410 -0.81 33.07 -1.15
N ALA A 411 -0.63 31.98 -1.90
CA ALA A 411 -1.61 30.91 -1.96
C ALA A 411 -1.82 30.23 -0.60
N VAL A 412 -0.76 30.01 0.18
CA VAL A 412 -0.86 29.48 1.57
C VAL A 412 -1.67 30.43 2.46
N ARG A 413 -1.38 31.73 2.41
CA ARG A 413 -2.12 32.74 3.18
C ARG A 413 -3.60 32.77 2.77
N ALA A 414 -3.88 32.71 1.46
CA ALA A 414 -5.24 32.68 0.94
C ALA A 414 -6.00 31.41 1.33
N ALA A 415 -5.37 30.24 1.21
CA ALA A 415 -5.95 28.95 1.60
C ALA A 415 -6.28 28.93 3.10
N ARG A 416 -5.37 29.42 3.94
CA ARG A 416 -5.62 29.55 5.39
C ARG A 416 -6.81 30.47 5.68
N HIS A 417 -6.87 31.63 5.03
CA HIS A 417 -7.99 32.57 5.21
C HIS A 417 -9.33 31.95 4.78
N LEU A 418 -9.36 31.20 3.69
CA LEU A 418 -10.54 30.48 3.23
C LEU A 418 -11.01 29.43 4.25
N ILE A 419 -10.09 28.65 4.83
CA ILE A 419 -10.45 27.67 5.86
C ILE A 419 -10.94 28.40 7.13
N ASP A 420 -10.27 29.48 7.55
CA ASP A 420 -10.69 30.29 8.70
C ASP A 420 -12.11 30.87 8.51
N ASP A 421 -12.44 31.33 7.30
CA ASP A 421 -13.76 31.83 6.94
C ASP A 421 -14.83 30.71 7.00
N VAL A 422 -14.50 29.51 6.50
CA VAL A 422 -15.40 28.34 6.56
C VAL A 422 -15.64 27.89 8.00
N VAL A 423 -14.59 27.82 8.82
CA VAL A 423 -14.67 27.49 10.25
C VAL A 423 -15.60 28.48 10.96
N LYS A 424 -15.41 29.78 10.70
CA LYS A 424 -16.24 30.85 11.27
C LYS A 424 -17.69 30.78 10.78
N ALA A 425 -17.93 30.52 9.50
CA ALA A 425 -19.28 30.42 8.92
C ALA A 425 -20.04 29.18 9.38
N SER A 426 -19.33 28.11 9.75
CA SER A 426 -19.90 26.83 10.17
C SER A 426 -20.05 26.69 11.69
N GLU A 427 -19.68 27.72 12.46
CA GLU A 427 -19.62 27.70 13.94
C GLU A 427 -18.80 26.53 14.52
N LEU A 428 -17.86 26.00 13.74
CA LEU A 428 -16.98 24.91 14.16
C LEU A 428 -15.81 25.50 14.96
N ASP A 429 -15.44 24.87 16.09
CA ASP A 429 -14.27 25.26 16.88
C ASP A 429 -13.07 24.37 16.51
N VAL A 430 -12.49 24.61 15.33
CA VAL A 430 -11.36 23.84 14.80
C VAL A 430 -10.30 24.78 14.24
N THR A 431 -9.03 24.53 14.59
CA THR A 431 -7.89 25.26 14.01
C THR A 431 -7.46 24.57 12.71
N PRO A 432 -7.27 25.30 11.60
CA PRO A 432 -6.79 24.71 10.35
C PRO A 432 -5.45 23.99 10.55
N THR A 433 -5.38 22.74 10.16
CA THR A 433 -4.14 21.96 10.22
C THR A 433 -3.30 22.19 8.96
N LEU A 434 -2.00 21.89 9.03
CA LEU A 434 -1.15 21.97 7.85
C LEU A 434 -1.63 21.02 6.74
N ASP A 435 -2.09 19.83 7.10
CA ASP A 435 -2.61 18.83 6.15
C ASP A 435 -3.72 19.41 5.25
N GLN A 436 -4.68 20.12 5.87
CA GLN A 436 -5.78 20.75 5.15
C GLN A 436 -5.29 21.82 4.16
N ILE A 437 -4.22 22.55 4.49
CA ILE A 437 -3.62 23.55 3.61
C ILE A 437 -2.87 22.90 2.45
N LEU A 438 -2.19 21.76 2.67
CA LEU A 438 -1.41 21.08 1.64
C LEU A 438 -2.28 20.35 0.58
N ARG A 439 -3.60 20.25 0.80
CA ARG A 439 -4.54 19.74 -0.22
C ARG A 439 -4.77 20.73 -1.37
N PHE A 440 -4.50 22.02 -1.16
CA PHE A 440 -4.60 23.02 -2.21
C PHE A 440 -3.41 22.90 -3.16
N SER A 441 -3.67 22.58 -4.42
CA SER A 441 -2.62 22.43 -5.44
C SER A 441 -1.84 23.73 -5.69
N GLU A 442 -2.51 24.86 -5.52
CA GLU A 442 -2.04 26.23 -5.74
C GLU A 442 -0.99 26.66 -4.71
N VAL A 443 -0.98 26.01 -3.54
CA VAL A 443 0.08 26.19 -2.52
C VAL A 443 1.44 25.76 -3.06
N PHE A 444 1.46 25.02 -4.16
CA PHE A 444 2.67 24.47 -4.75
C PHE A 444 2.83 24.89 -6.21
N VAL A 445 3.92 25.59 -6.51
CA VAL A 445 4.20 26.13 -7.85
C VAL A 445 5.47 25.55 -8.46
N LYS A 446 5.41 25.20 -9.75
CA LYS A 446 6.53 24.61 -10.49
C LYS A 446 7.42 25.71 -11.08
N LYS A 447 8.72 25.62 -10.83
CA LYS A 447 9.77 26.56 -11.21
C LYS A 447 10.50 26.08 -12.45
N GLU A 448 9.99 26.38 -13.63
CA GLU A 448 10.70 26.08 -14.89
C GLU A 448 11.60 27.26 -15.29
N ASN A 449 12.90 26.99 -15.47
CA ASN A 449 13.88 27.95 -16.01
C ASN A 449 13.87 29.34 -15.33
N GLY A 450 13.63 29.38 -14.01
CA GLY A 450 13.65 30.63 -13.22
C GLY A 450 12.31 31.38 -13.16
N ASN A 451 11.30 30.96 -13.92
CA ASN A 451 9.95 31.53 -13.87
C ASN A 451 9.02 30.70 -12.99
N ILE A 452 8.13 31.37 -12.26
CA ILE A 452 7.06 30.76 -11.49
C ILE A 452 5.85 30.63 -12.43
N LYS A 453 5.30 29.42 -12.55
CA LYS A 453 4.07 29.16 -13.30
C LYS A 453 3.04 28.49 -12.42
#